data_AF-A0A343TIQ4-F1
#
_entry.id   AF-A0A343TIQ4-F1
#
_cell.length_a   1.000
_cell.length_b   1.000
_cell.length_c   1.000
_cell.angle_alpha   90.00
_cell.angle_beta   90.00
_cell.angle_gamma   90.00
#
_symmetry.space_group_name_H-M   'P 1'
#
loop_
_entity.id
_entity.type
_entity.pdbx_description
1 polymer ?
#
loop_
_entity_poly.entity_id
_entity_poly.type
_entity_poly.pdbx_seq_one_letter_code
_entity_poly.pdbx_strand_id
1 'polypeptide(L)'
;MHRRRERTDRATTAVVGKTLEAAIVVLFVGLLTTTLHAGIAPTYERAAGEEVADRVLVAASDEIERAAPPDRQGTERYGLEMERRVDLPPRIASGNYRVTADGTTLRLEHPETEIETAAELAVPASVTDVTGTWRSGAETILVIEAERGEETTHGDGETIGVTIRLVNR
;
A
#
# COMPACT_ATOMS: atom_id res chain seq x y z
N MET A 1 -18.06 -38.98 65.37
CA MET A 1 -18.22 -37.92 64.34
C MET A 1 -16.97 -37.66 63.46
N HIS A 2 -15.79 -38.27 63.71
CA HIS A 2 -14.55 -37.94 62.97
C HIS A 2 -14.45 -38.40 61.50
N ARG A 3 -15.10 -39.51 61.09
CA ARG A 3 -14.96 -40.05 59.72
C ARG A 3 -15.53 -39.19 58.58
N ARG A 4 -16.45 -38.25 58.87
CA ARG A 4 -17.09 -37.43 57.82
C ARG A 4 -16.19 -36.28 57.34
N ARG A 5 -15.38 -35.69 58.24
CA ARG A 5 -14.47 -34.57 57.91
C ARG A 5 -13.36 -34.98 56.94
N GLU A 6 -12.71 -36.13 57.19
CA GLU A 6 -11.64 -36.64 56.30
C GLU A 6 -12.12 -36.94 54.87
N ARG A 7 -13.39 -37.37 54.71
CA ARG A 7 -13.94 -37.67 53.38
C ARG A 7 -14.22 -36.38 52.59
N THR A 8 -14.68 -35.34 53.27
CA THR A 8 -14.92 -34.02 52.67
C THR A 8 -13.61 -33.33 52.29
N ASP A 9 -12.58 -33.37 53.14
CA ASP A 9 -11.27 -32.78 52.82
C ASP A 9 -10.57 -33.48 51.65
N ARG A 10 -10.67 -34.82 51.54
CA ARG A 10 -10.14 -35.53 50.37
C ARG A 10 -10.91 -35.21 49.08
N ALA A 11 -12.22 -34.99 49.16
CA ALA A 11 -13.03 -34.62 48.02
C ALA A 11 -12.70 -33.20 47.52
N THR A 12 -12.46 -32.24 48.42
CA THR A 12 -12.06 -30.88 48.04
C THR A 12 -10.65 -30.85 47.45
N THR A 13 -9.68 -31.58 48.01
CA THR A 13 -8.33 -31.69 47.42
C THR A 13 -8.37 -32.30 46.02
N ALA A 14 -9.19 -33.34 45.79
CA ALA A 14 -9.31 -33.97 44.48
C ALA A 14 -9.93 -33.03 43.43
N VAL A 15 -10.98 -32.28 43.82
CA VAL A 15 -11.62 -31.31 42.92
C VAL A 15 -10.67 -30.15 42.59
N VAL A 16 -10.01 -29.58 43.60
CA VAL A 16 -9.05 -28.48 43.40
C VAL A 16 -7.91 -28.89 42.48
N GLY A 17 -7.33 -30.09 42.68
CA GLY A 17 -6.29 -30.62 41.81
C GLY A 17 -6.73 -30.74 40.35
N LYS A 18 -7.94 -31.26 40.11
CA LYS A 18 -8.48 -31.39 38.75
C LYS A 18 -8.83 -30.07 38.10
N THR A 19 -9.34 -29.09 38.87
CA THR A 19 -9.60 -27.75 38.34
C THR A 19 -8.31 -27.02 37.97
N LEU A 20 -7.24 -27.21 38.76
CA LEU A 20 -5.94 -26.63 38.47
C LEU A 20 -5.32 -27.24 37.21
N GLU A 21 -5.40 -28.57 37.07
CA GLU A 21 -4.98 -29.28 35.86
C GLU A 21 -5.71 -28.74 34.62
N ALA A 22 -7.04 -28.62 34.70
CA ALA A 22 -7.84 -28.05 33.60
C ALA A 22 -7.46 -26.60 33.30
N ALA A 23 -7.25 -25.76 34.33
CA ALA A 23 -6.83 -24.37 34.16
C ALA A 23 -5.46 -24.25 33.49
N ILE A 24 -4.50 -25.10 33.86
CA ILE A 24 -3.17 -25.15 33.24
C ILE A 24 -3.28 -25.58 31.78
N VAL A 25 -4.10 -26.59 31.47
CA VAL A 25 -4.32 -27.04 30.09
C VAL A 25 -4.93 -25.91 29.25
N VAL A 26 -5.93 -25.20 29.76
CA VAL A 26 -6.54 -24.06 29.07
C VAL A 26 -5.52 -22.94 28.86
N LEU A 27 -4.72 -22.62 29.88
CA LEU A 27 -3.65 -21.62 29.78
C LEU A 27 -2.60 -22.03 28.74
N PHE A 28 -2.20 -23.30 28.73
CA PHE A 28 -1.23 -23.84 27.79
C PHE A 28 -1.74 -23.80 26.36
N VAL A 29 -2.99 -24.23 26.13
CA VAL A 29 -3.63 -24.15 24.81
C VAL A 29 -3.75 -22.70 24.37
N GLY A 30 -4.19 -21.80 25.24
CA GLY A 30 -4.26 -20.37 24.95
C GLY A 30 -2.89 -19.79 24.55
N LEU A 31 -1.85 -20.08 25.32
CA LEU A 31 -0.49 -19.63 25.01
C LEU A 31 0.02 -20.21 23.68
N LEU A 32 -0.19 -21.51 23.44
CA LEU A 32 0.16 -22.15 22.17
C LEU A 32 -0.61 -21.54 20.99
N THR A 33 -1.91 -21.32 21.13
CA THR A 33 -2.73 -20.70 20.09
C THR A 33 -2.20 -19.29 19.79
N THR A 34 -1.92 -18.49 20.82
CA THR A 34 -1.36 -17.15 20.66
C THR A 34 0.01 -17.17 19.98
N THR A 35 0.95 -18.04 20.40
CA THR A 35 2.29 -18.07 19.80
C THR A 35 2.26 -18.57 18.35
N LEU A 36 1.45 -19.58 18.05
CA LEU A 36 1.28 -20.10 16.70
C LEU A 36 0.63 -19.06 15.77
N HIS A 37 -0.36 -18.31 16.25
CA HIS A 37 -0.99 -17.24 15.45
C HIS A 37 -0.08 -16.02 15.29
N ALA A 38 0.65 -15.63 16.34
CA ALA A 38 1.53 -14.46 16.30
C ALA A 38 2.78 -14.67 15.44
N GLY A 39 3.26 -15.92 15.28
CA GLY A 39 4.51 -16.19 14.58
C GLY A 39 4.40 -16.39 13.06
N ILE A 40 3.24 -16.83 12.57
CA ILE A 40 3.10 -17.34 11.20
C ILE A 40 2.22 -16.44 10.32
N ALA A 41 1.07 -15.99 10.84
CA ALA A 41 0.15 -15.18 10.04
C ALA A 41 0.77 -13.82 9.61
N PRO A 42 1.43 -13.06 10.50
CA PRO A 42 1.98 -11.75 10.12
C PRO A 42 3.09 -11.82 9.08
N THR A 43 3.88 -12.90 9.06
CA THR A 43 5.01 -13.07 8.14
C THR A 43 4.55 -13.41 6.72
N TYR A 44 3.50 -14.23 6.56
CA TYR A 44 2.92 -14.48 5.24
C TYR A 44 2.21 -13.26 4.66
N GLU A 45 1.51 -12.49 5.50
CA GLU A 45 0.85 -11.25 5.08
C GLU A 45 1.86 -10.19 4.63
N ARG A 46 3.01 -10.08 5.31
CA ARG A 46 4.09 -9.16 4.93
C ARG A 46 4.75 -9.50 3.60
N ALA A 47 5.18 -10.75 3.42
CA ALA A 47 5.81 -11.18 2.16
C ALA A 47 4.85 -11.06 0.97
N ALA A 48 3.55 -11.36 1.17
CA ALA A 48 2.54 -11.11 0.16
C ALA A 48 2.31 -9.60 -0.07
N GLY A 49 2.44 -8.78 0.98
CA GLY A 49 2.33 -7.32 0.93
C GLY A 49 3.41 -6.68 0.05
N GLU A 50 4.67 -7.11 0.19
CA GLU A 50 5.81 -6.66 -0.64
C GLU A 50 5.55 -6.92 -2.13
N GLU A 51 5.20 -8.16 -2.49
CA GLU A 51 4.90 -8.53 -3.88
C GLU A 51 3.71 -7.76 -4.45
N VAL A 52 2.68 -7.51 -3.63
CA VAL A 52 1.53 -6.70 -4.06
C VAL A 52 1.93 -5.24 -4.23
N ALA A 53 2.77 -4.68 -3.36
CA ALA A 53 3.26 -3.31 -3.46
C ALA A 53 4.06 -3.09 -4.74
N ASP A 54 4.97 -4.00 -5.08
CA ASP A 54 5.71 -3.95 -6.34
C ASP A 54 4.77 -4.01 -7.55
N ARG A 55 3.76 -4.89 -7.52
CA ARG A 55 2.78 -4.97 -8.63
C ARG A 55 1.91 -3.71 -8.74
N VAL A 56 1.52 -3.11 -7.62
CA VAL A 56 0.80 -1.84 -7.60
C VAL A 56 1.67 -0.75 -8.21
N LEU A 57 2.94 -0.71 -7.87
CA LEU A 57 3.85 0.30 -8.36
C LEU A 57 4.12 0.15 -9.86
N VAL A 58 4.33 -1.08 -10.35
CA VAL A 58 4.45 -1.37 -11.78
C VAL A 58 3.19 -0.96 -12.54
N ALA A 59 2.00 -1.32 -12.03
CA ALA A 59 0.74 -0.96 -12.68
C ALA A 59 0.52 0.56 -12.70
N ALA A 60 0.90 1.26 -11.63
CA ALA A 60 0.81 2.71 -11.54
C ALA A 60 1.79 3.40 -12.51
N SER A 61 3.05 2.95 -12.56
CA SER A 61 4.04 3.44 -13.52
C SER A 61 3.57 3.24 -14.96
N ASP A 62 3.11 2.03 -15.30
CA ASP A 62 2.58 1.74 -16.64
C ASP A 62 1.40 2.65 -16.99
N GLU A 63 0.52 2.99 -16.04
CA GLU A 63 -0.61 3.88 -16.29
C GLU A 63 -0.15 5.32 -16.54
N ILE A 64 0.82 5.81 -15.77
CA ILE A 64 1.43 7.13 -15.95
C ILE A 64 2.14 7.20 -17.30
N GLU A 65 2.96 6.21 -17.63
CA GLU A 65 3.73 6.13 -18.87
C GLU A 65 2.82 6.00 -20.10
N ARG A 66 1.73 5.22 -20.01
CA ARG A 66 0.74 5.12 -21.09
C ARG A 66 -0.11 6.38 -21.24
N ALA A 67 -0.22 7.18 -20.19
CA ALA A 67 -0.91 8.46 -20.24
C ALA A 67 -0.01 9.58 -20.79
N ALA A 68 1.30 9.45 -20.64
CA ALA A 68 2.28 10.40 -21.16
C ALA A 68 2.23 10.45 -22.71
N PRO A 69 2.14 11.64 -23.32
CA PRO A 69 2.18 11.78 -24.76
C PRO A 69 3.53 11.33 -25.32
N PRO A 70 3.56 10.48 -26.37
CA PRO A 70 4.80 9.87 -26.88
C PRO A 70 5.75 10.90 -27.53
N ASP A 71 5.20 11.99 -28.06
CA ASP A 71 5.95 13.06 -28.70
C ASP A 71 5.18 14.39 -28.62
N ARG A 72 5.84 15.48 -29.05
CA ARG A 72 5.28 16.84 -29.05
C ARG A 72 4.01 16.98 -29.89
N GLN A 73 3.90 16.21 -30.98
CA GLN A 73 2.72 16.21 -31.85
C GLN A 73 1.53 15.53 -31.17
N GLY A 74 1.80 14.48 -30.39
CA GLY A 74 0.85 13.89 -29.48
C GLY A 74 0.28 14.93 -28.54
N THR A 75 1.13 15.80 -27.95
CA THR A 75 0.71 16.83 -26.99
C THR A 75 -0.33 17.80 -27.55
N GLU A 76 -0.25 18.21 -28.83
CA GLU A 76 -1.26 19.09 -29.45
C GLU A 76 -2.67 18.47 -29.48
N ARG A 77 -2.75 17.13 -29.40
CA ARG A 77 -4.00 16.38 -29.38
C ARG A 77 -4.62 16.30 -28.00
N TYR A 78 -3.80 16.41 -26.95
CA TYR A 78 -4.29 16.49 -25.58
C TYR A 78 -4.81 17.92 -25.38
N GLY A 79 -6.05 18.05 -24.90
CA GLY A 79 -6.55 19.36 -24.49
C GLY A 79 -5.68 19.98 -23.40
N LEU A 80 -5.98 21.22 -23.02
CA LEU A 80 -5.24 21.92 -21.95
C LEU A 80 -5.19 21.10 -20.63
N GLU A 81 -6.20 20.26 -20.40
CA GLU A 81 -6.31 19.40 -19.23
C GLU A 81 -7.03 18.09 -19.58
N MET A 82 -6.50 16.96 -19.12
CA MET A 82 -7.15 15.64 -19.23
C MET A 82 -7.08 14.89 -17.91
N GLU A 83 -8.23 14.39 -17.44
CA GLU A 83 -8.31 13.53 -16.25
C GLU A 83 -8.44 12.05 -16.65
N ARG A 84 -7.70 11.17 -15.96
CA ARG A 84 -7.79 9.72 -16.12
C ARG A 84 -7.86 9.04 -14.76
N ARG A 85 -8.84 8.17 -14.56
CA ARG A 85 -8.95 7.37 -13.33
C ARG A 85 -7.97 6.21 -13.36
N VAL A 86 -7.37 5.93 -12.20
CA VAL A 86 -6.45 4.81 -12.01
C VAL A 86 -7.03 3.92 -10.92
N ASP A 87 -7.32 2.66 -11.27
CA ASP A 87 -7.85 1.70 -10.32
C ASP A 87 -6.72 1.08 -9.52
N LEU A 88 -6.60 1.50 -8.26
CA LEU A 88 -5.64 0.94 -7.31
C LEU A 88 -6.36 0.10 -6.25
N PRO A 89 -5.73 -0.98 -5.74
CA PRO A 89 -6.28 -1.74 -4.62
C PRO A 89 -6.58 -0.84 -3.42
N PRO A 90 -7.66 -1.07 -2.67
CA PRO A 90 -8.01 -0.20 -1.55
C PRO A 90 -7.03 -0.34 -0.36
N ARG A 91 -6.36 -1.48 -0.22
CA ARG A 91 -5.42 -1.81 0.88
C ARG A 91 -4.36 -2.82 0.42
N ILE A 92 -3.21 -2.80 1.11
CA ILE A 92 -2.13 -3.80 1.01
C ILE A 92 -1.84 -4.28 2.44
N ALA A 93 -1.69 -5.59 2.67
CA ALA A 93 -1.47 -6.16 4.02
C ALA A 93 -2.43 -5.61 5.10
N SER A 94 -3.71 -5.37 4.75
CA SER A 94 -4.72 -4.73 5.61
C SER A 94 -4.45 -3.26 6.01
N GLY A 95 -3.34 -2.67 5.58
CA GLY A 95 -2.98 -1.27 5.72
C GLY A 95 -3.45 -0.39 4.57
N ASN A 96 -3.70 0.89 4.88
CA ASN A 96 -3.79 1.92 3.86
C ASN A 96 -2.38 2.35 3.45
N TYR A 97 -2.20 2.76 2.20
CA TYR A 97 -0.92 3.16 1.64
C TYR A 97 -1.05 4.48 0.88
N ARG A 98 0.11 5.06 0.56
CA ARG A 98 0.22 6.28 -0.24
C ARG A 98 1.20 6.06 -1.37
N VAL A 99 0.87 6.54 -2.55
CA VAL A 99 1.79 6.60 -3.69
C VAL A 99 2.14 8.07 -3.92
N THR A 100 3.43 8.40 -3.90
CA THR A 100 3.93 9.76 -4.08
C THR A 100 4.83 9.79 -5.32
N ALA A 101 4.56 10.75 -6.21
CA ALA A 101 5.42 11.02 -7.36
C ALA A 101 6.29 12.24 -7.08
N ASP A 102 7.58 12.12 -7.37
CA ASP A 102 8.57 13.19 -7.30
C ASP A 102 9.49 13.10 -8.53
N GLY A 103 9.15 13.88 -9.56
CA GLY A 103 9.85 13.90 -10.84
C GLY A 103 9.74 12.56 -11.57
N THR A 104 10.84 11.81 -11.65
CA THR A 104 10.85 10.48 -12.29
C THR A 104 10.79 9.33 -11.29
N THR A 105 10.60 9.61 -10.01
CA THR A 105 10.52 8.57 -8.97
C THR A 105 9.10 8.44 -8.45
N LEU A 106 8.57 7.23 -8.49
CA LEU A 106 7.30 6.87 -7.86
C LEU A 106 7.58 6.02 -6.62
N ARG A 107 7.07 6.44 -5.46
CA ARG A 107 7.29 5.74 -4.19
C ARG A 107 5.98 5.33 -3.55
N LEU A 108 5.91 4.09 -3.10
CA LEU A 108 4.83 3.56 -2.27
C LEU A 108 5.26 3.62 -0.80
N GLU A 109 4.54 4.42 -0.02
CA GLU A 109 4.67 4.52 1.43
C GLU A 109 3.61 3.64 2.11
N HIS A 110 4.05 2.83 3.06
CA HIS A 110 3.19 1.93 3.83
C HIS A 110 3.53 2.04 5.32
N PRO A 111 2.56 1.91 6.25
CA PRO A 111 2.84 1.92 7.69
C PRO A 111 3.87 0.89 8.15
N GLU A 112 3.98 -0.20 7.41
CA GLU A 112 5.04 -1.20 7.57
C GLU A 112 6.15 -0.89 6.55
N THR A 113 7.32 -0.47 7.05
CA THR A 113 8.46 -0.02 6.24
C THR A 113 9.02 -1.10 5.32
N GLU A 114 8.78 -2.37 5.65
CA GLU A 114 9.19 -3.53 4.84
C GLU A 114 8.43 -3.59 3.51
N ILE A 115 7.23 -3.01 3.44
CA ILE A 115 6.36 -2.97 2.25
C ILE A 115 6.62 -1.72 1.39
N GLU A 116 7.41 -0.76 1.89
CA GLU A 116 7.75 0.43 1.12
C GLU A 116 8.63 0.06 -0.09
N THR A 117 8.28 0.59 -1.25
CA THR A 117 8.98 0.32 -2.51
C THR A 117 9.00 1.56 -3.40
N ALA A 118 9.94 1.61 -4.34
CA ALA A 118 10.11 2.72 -5.26
C ALA A 118 10.49 2.22 -6.65
N ALA A 119 10.04 2.95 -7.67
CA ALA A 119 10.24 2.65 -9.07
C ALA A 119 10.58 3.93 -9.83
N GLU A 120 11.43 3.79 -10.83
CA GLU A 120 11.71 4.86 -11.78
C GLU A 120 10.65 4.84 -12.89
N LEU A 121 10.19 6.03 -13.27
CA LEU A 121 9.26 6.26 -14.36
C LEU A 121 10.03 6.45 -15.65
N ALA A 122 9.69 5.68 -16.68
CA ALA A 122 10.23 5.80 -18.03
C ALA A 122 9.41 6.79 -18.87
N VAL A 123 9.24 8.02 -18.37
CA VAL A 123 8.46 9.05 -19.06
C VAL A 123 9.23 9.69 -20.22
N PRO A 124 8.57 10.04 -21.34
CA PRO A 124 9.19 10.75 -22.45
C PRO A 124 9.66 12.16 -22.06
N ALA A 125 10.63 12.71 -22.79
CA ALA A 125 11.17 14.06 -22.57
C ALA A 125 10.17 15.22 -22.80
N SER A 126 8.97 14.92 -23.31
CA SER A 126 7.84 15.86 -23.36
C SER A 126 7.25 16.12 -21.96
N VAL A 127 7.39 15.17 -21.03
CA VAL A 127 6.98 15.31 -19.64
C VAL A 127 8.03 16.11 -18.90
N THR A 128 7.61 17.27 -18.39
CA THR A 128 8.48 18.22 -17.69
C THR A 128 8.50 17.93 -16.20
N ASP A 129 7.38 17.47 -15.64
CA ASP A 129 7.23 17.19 -14.22
C ASP A 129 6.16 16.12 -13.97
N VAL A 130 6.40 15.23 -12.98
CA VAL A 130 5.39 14.32 -12.43
C VAL A 130 5.37 14.49 -10.92
N THR A 131 4.27 15.01 -10.39
CA THR A 131 4.16 15.32 -8.97
C THR A 131 2.82 14.93 -8.39
N GLY A 132 2.77 14.82 -7.06
CA GLY A 132 1.52 14.67 -6.33
C GLY A 132 1.44 13.36 -5.56
N THR A 133 0.23 13.03 -5.14
CA THR A 133 0.03 11.98 -4.15
C THR A 133 -1.33 11.33 -4.33
N TRP A 134 -1.32 10.00 -4.35
CA TRP A 134 -2.48 9.16 -4.26
C TRP A 134 -2.56 8.48 -2.89
N ARG A 135 -3.76 8.44 -2.32
CA ARG A 135 -4.07 7.73 -1.08
C ARG A 135 -4.98 6.56 -1.39
N SER A 136 -4.67 5.40 -0.84
CA SER A 136 -5.51 4.23 -0.98
C SER A 136 -6.91 4.46 -0.41
N GLY A 137 -7.93 3.93 -1.08
CA GLY A 137 -9.33 4.03 -0.67
C GLY A 137 -10.04 5.34 -1.04
N ALA A 138 -9.33 6.33 -1.59
CA ALA A 138 -9.94 7.49 -2.26
C ALA A 138 -9.99 7.25 -3.78
N GLU A 139 -10.78 8.05 -4.51
CA GLU A 139 -10.72 8.01 -5.96
C GLU A 139 -9.35 8.56 -6.40
N THR A 140 -8.68 7.81 -7.26
CA THR A 140 -7.31 8.06 -7.69
C THR A 140 -7.35 8.58 -9.12
N ILE A 141 -6.94 9.83 -9.31
CA ILE A 141 -7.04 10.53 -10.59
C ILE A 141 -5.65 11.01 -11.01
N LEU A 142 -5.32 10.75 -12.27
CA LEU A 142 -4.19 11.30 -12.99
C LEU A 142 -4.66 12.50 -13.79
N VAL A 143 -4.10 13.68 -13.53
CA VAL A 143 -4.37 14.91 -14.30
C VAL A 143 -3.18 15.18 -15.18
N ILE A 144 -3.41 15.40 -16.47
CA ILE A 144 -2.39 15.69 -17.46
C ILE A 144 -2.66 17.10 -17.97
N GLU A 145 -1.74 18.00 -17.68
CA GLU A 145 -1.81 19.41 -18.06
C GLU A 145 -0.78 19.66 -19.17
N ALA A 146 -1.24 20.16 -20.31
CA ALA A 146 -0.35 20.56 -21.40
C ALA A 146 -0.15 22.08 -21.33
N GLU A 147 1.08 22.50 -21.07
CA GLU A 147 1.46 23.91 -21.04
C GLU A 147 2.21 24.28 -22.31
N ARG A 148 1.71 25.29 -23.03
CA ARG A 148 2.48 25.91 -24.11
C ARG A 148 3.52 26.82 -23.50
N GLY A 149 4.79 26.44 -23.64
CA GLY A 149 5.89 27.33 -23.34
C GLY A 149 6.04 28.37 -24.43
N GLU A 150 5.95 29.65 -24.09
CA GLU A 150 6.41 30.73 -24.97
C GLU A 150 7.94 30.76 -24.94
N GLU A 151 8.61 30.01 -25.82
CA GLU A 151 10.07 30.10 -25.92
C GLU A 151 10.48 31.35 -26.72
N THR A 152 10.64 32.45 -26.00
CA THR A 152 11.35 33.63 -26.50
C THR A 152 12.84 33.30 -26.59
N THR A 153 13.33 32.86 -27.76
CA THR A 153 14.60 33.29 -28.39
C THR A 153 15.05 32.27 -29.44
N HIS A 154 14.88 32.64 -30.71
CA HIS A 154 15.75 32.28 -31.84
C HIS A 154 16.05 30.78 -32.05
N GLY A 155 15.08 30.03 -32.57
CA GLY A 155 15.29 28.72 -33.18
C GLY A 155 14.02 27.87 -33.17
N ASP A 156 13.54 27.50 -34.35
CA ASP A 156 12.37 26.65 -34.65
C ASP A 156 11.92 25.66 -33.54
N GLY A 157 10.70 25.88 -33.05
CA GLY A 157 9.91 24.88 -32.32
C GLY A 157 9.18 25.46 -31.12
N GLU A 158 7.84 25.57 -31.20
CA GLU A 158 7.02 25.79 -30.01
C GLU A 158 7.16 24.56 -29.09
N THR A 159 7.79 24.73 -27.92
CA THR A 159 7.97 23.64 -26.96
C THR A 159 6.71 23.53 -26.09
N ILE A 160 5.93 22.47 -26.30
CA ILE A 160 4.81 22.13 -25.41
C ILE A 160 5.35 21.20 -24.32
N GLY A 161 5.31 21.67 -23.08
CA GLY A 161 5.63 20.89 -21.88
C GLY A 161 4.38 20.19 -21.36
N VAL A 162 4.56 19.02 -20.75
CA VAL A 162 3.47 18.27 -20.11
C VAL A 162 3.79 18.08 -18.63
N THR A 163 2.84 18.45 -17.78
CA THR A 163 2.90 18.19 -16.34
C THR A 163 1.88 17.12 -16.00
N ILE A 164 2.28 16.11 -15.24
CA ILE A 164 1.40 15.04 -14.77
C ILE A 164 1.23 15.20 -13.26
N ARG A 165 -0.02 15.32 -12.80
CA ARG A 165 -0.35 15.47 -11.38
C ARG A 165 -1.17 14.28 -10.88
N LEU A 166 -0.71 13.68 -9.79
CA LEU A 166 -1.42 12.66 -9.04
C LEU A 166 -2.34 13.33 -8.01
N VAL A 167 -3.65 13.21 -8.17
CA VAL A 167 -4.65 13.79 -7.27
C VAL A 167 -5.63 12.75 -6.74
N ASN A 168 -6.23 13.05 -5.58
CA ASN A 168 -7.37 12.30 -5.06
C ASN A 168 -8.65 13.13 -5.13
N ARG A 169 -9.78 12.45 -5.32
CA ARG A 169 -11.12 13.05 -5.28
C ARG A 169 -11.99 12.42 -4.18
#